data_AF-A0A966TJA4-F1
#
_entry.id   AF-A0A966TJA4-F1
#
_cell.length_a   1.000
_cell.length_b   1.000
_cell.length_c   1.000
_cell.angle_alpha   90.00
_cell.angle_beta   90.00
_cell.angle_gamma   90.00
#
_symmetry.space_group_name_H-M   'P 1'
#
loop_
_entity.id
_entity.type
_entity.pdbx_description
1 polymer ?
#
loop_
_entity_poly.entity_id
_entity_poly.type
_entity_poly.pdbx_seq_one_letter_code
_entity_poly.pdbx_strand_id
1 'polypeptide(L)'
;MSLQTLAPAPEKTSAPHAPVGVFDSGVGGLSILQALQRQLPHESFVYLADSGFAPYGERDEAFVLQRARSVLHTLLGQHQIKALVIACNTAT
;
A
#
# COMPACT_ATOMS: atom_id res chain seq x y z
N MET A 1 -39.98 -0.87 -11.07
CA MET A 1 -38.51 -0.88 -11.20
C MET A 1 -37.95 -0.07 -10.04
N SER A 2 -37.60 -0.72 -8.94
CA SER A 2 -37.08 -0.05 -7.74
C SER A 2 -35.60 0.28 -7.94
N LEU A 3 -35.29 1.57 -8.05
CA LEU A 3 -33.93 2.08 -7.98
C LEU A 3 -33.47 1.98 -6.52
N GLN A 4 -32.65 0.97 -6.22
CA GLN A 4 -31.91 0.94 -4.96
C GLN A 4 -30.73 1.90 -5.10
N THR A 5 -30.85 3.07 -4.47
CA THR A 5 -29.72 3.96 -4.23
C THR A 5 -28.74 3.21 -3.33
N LEU A 6 -27.59 2.79 -3.88
CA LEU A 6 -26.49 2.27 -3.09
C LEU A 6 -26.00 3.42 -2.20
N ALA A 7 -26.14 3.27 -0.88
CA ALA A 7 -25.55 4.22 0.05
C ALA A 7 -24.04 4.32 -0.23
N PRO A 8 -23.45 5.52 -0.24
CA PRO A 8 -22.01 5.66 -0.39
C PRO A 8 -21.32 4.90 0.75
N ALA A 9 -20.30 4.10 0.39
CA ALA A 9 -19.46 3.41 1.37
C ALA A 9 -18.93 4.44 2.38
N PRO A 10 -18.83 4.08 3.68
CA PRO A 10 -18.42 5.04 4.71
C PRO A 10 -17.08 5.64 4.32
N GLU A 11 -17.06 6.95 4.15
CA GLU A 11 -15.86 7.73 3.89
C GLU A 11 -14.95 7.61 5.11
N LYS A 12 -14.03 6.64 5.06
CA LYS A 12 -12.99 6.49 6.08
C LYS A 12 -12.08 7.70 5.92
N THR A 13 -12.37 8.77 6.65
CA THR A 13 -11.50 9.94 6.78
C THR A 13 -10.21 9.46 7.43
N SER A 14 -9.21 9.13 6.61
CA SER A 14 -7.85 8.97 7.09
C SER A 14 -7.43 10.32 7.68
N ALA A 15 -6.89 10.30 8.90
CA ALA A 15 -6.50 11.53 9.58
C ALA A 15 -5.51 12.30 8.67
N PRO A 16 -5.58 13.64 8.58
CA PRO A 16 -4.72 14.41 7.67
C PRO A 16 -3.21 14.17 7.89
N HIS A 17 -2.83 13.69 9.08
CA HIS A 17 -1.45 13.37 9.47
C HIS A 17 -1.12 11.87 9.45
N ALA A 18 -2.01 11.00 8.97
CA ALA A 18 -1.73 9.58 8.81
C ALA A 18 -0.60 9.35 7.79
N PRO A 19 0.27 8.34 8.00
CA PRO A 19 1.39 8.10 7.10
C PRO A 19 0.95 7.52 5.75
N VAL A 20 1.82 7.65 4.75
CA VAL A 20 1.75 6.91 3.49
C VAL A 20 2.45 5.57 3.68
N GLY A 21 1.74 4.47 3.43
CA GLY A 21 2.33 3.14 3.38
C GLY A 21 3.10 2.94 2.08
N VAL A 22 4.31 2.40 2.13
CA VAL A 22 5.11 2.01 0.97
C VAL A 22 5.40 0.52 1.09
N PHE A 23 5.07 -0.24 0.05
CA PHE A 23 5.19 -1.68 0.02
C PHE A 23 6.10 -2.15 -1.11
N ASP A 24 7.04 -3.04 -0.82
CA ASP A 24 7.81 -3.80 -1.81
C ASP A 24 7.95 -5.27 -1.39
N SER A 25 8.24 -6.16 -2.34
CA SER A 25 8.58 -7.55 -2.05
C SER A 25 9.90 -7.69 -1.29
N GLY A 26 10.79 -6.69 -1.34
CA GLY A 26 12.09 -6.71 -0.67
C GLY A 26 12.61 -5.33 -0.27
N VAL A 27 13.93 -5.14 -0.40
CA VAL A 27 14.60 -3.86 -0.09
C VAL A 27 14.78 -2.95 -1.32
N GLY A 28 14.41 -3.42 -2.51
CA GLY A 28 14.60 -2.68 -3.77
C GLY A 28 13.78 -1.37 -3.81
N GLY A 29 12.61 -1.38 -3.15
CA GLY A 29 11.72 -0.24 -3.02
C GLY A 29 12.24 0.91 -2.15
N LEU A 30 13.37 0.75 -1.45
CA LEU A 30 13.97 1.83 -0.65
C LEU A 30 14.39 3.02 -1.51
N SER A 31 14.80 2.78 -2.77
CA SER A 31 15.11 3.85 -3.72
C SER A 31 13.89 4.73 -4.05
N ILE A 32 12.71 4.12 -4.17
CA ILE A 32 11.43 4.80 -4.36
C ILE A 32 11.06 5.57 -3.09
N LEU A 33 11.20 4.95 -1.91
CA LEU A 33 10.98 5.65 -0.64
C LEU A 33 11.86 6.90 -0.50
N GLN A 34 13.14 6.80 -0.85
CA GLN A 34 14.06 7.95 -0.84
C GLN A 34 13.66 9.04 -1.84
N ALA A 35 13.08 8.68 -2.99
CA ALA A 35 12.55 9.66 -3.93
C ALA A 35 11.28 10.34 -3.38
N LEU A 36 10.36 9.57 -2.78
CA LEU A 36 9.15 10.08 -2.15
C LEU A 36 9.47 11.05 -1.02
N GLN A 37 10.39 10.70 -0.12
CA GLN A 37 10.81 11.56 1.00
C GLN A 37 11.40 12.89 0.52
N ARG A 38 12.09 12.91 -0.64
CA ARG A 38 12.62 14.15 -1.22
C ARG A 38 11.54 15.03 -1.85
N GLN A 39 10.54 14.42 -2.49
CA GLN A 39 9.46 15.15 -3.17
C GLN A 39 8.34 15.57 -2.23
N LEU A 40 8.13 14.82 -1.14
CA LEU A 40 7.08 15.01 -0.15
C LEU A 40 7.71 15.10 1.26
N PRO A 41 8.51 16.13 1.55
CA PRO A 41 9.29 16.22 2.79
C PRO A 41 8.44 16.39 4.06
N HIS A 42 7.16 16.74 3.91
CA HIS A 42 6.21 16.90 5.01
C HIS A 42 5.35 15.66 5.25
N GLU A 43 5.52 14.61 4.43
CA GLU A 43 4.78 13.37 4.58
C GLU A 43 5.53 12.37 5.46
N SER A 44 4.77 11.69 6.30
CA SER A 44 5.26 10.55 7.07
C SER A 44 5.10 9.27 6.25
N PHE A 45 6.10 8.40 6.28
CA PHE A 45 6.08 7.14 5.53
C PHE A 45 6.27 5.94 6.45
N VAL A 46 5.58 4.85 6.15
CA VAL A 46 5.82 3.53 6.74
C VAL A 46 6.16 2.57 5.61
N TYR A 47 7.33 1.93 5.70
CA TYR A 47 7.78 0.97 4.69
C TYR A 47 7.60 -0.46 5.19
N LEU A 48 6.97 -1.31 4.38
CA LEU A 48 6.83 -2.74 4.64
C LEU A 48 7.46 -3.53 3.50
N ALA A 49 8.48 -4.32 3.83
CA ALA A 49 9.05 -5.33 2.94
C ALA A 49 8.37 -6.68 3.19
N ASP A 50 7.72 -7.26 2.17
CA ASP A 50 7.15 -8.62 2.26
C ASP A 50 8.18 -9.70 1.90
N SER A 51 9.37 -9.59 2.50
CA SER A 51 10.54 -10.39 2.17
C SER A 51 10.34 -11.89 2.37
N GLY A 52 9.44 -12.31 3.27
CA GLY A 52 9.08 -13.71 3.47
C GLY A 52 8.39 -14.37 2.27
N PHE A 53 7.91 -13.58 1.31
CA PHE A 53 7.23 -14.05 0.09
C PHE A 53 7.98 -13.68 -1.19
N ALA A 54 9.16 -13.07 -1.07
CA ALA A 54 10.02 -12.74 -2.19
C ALA A 54 10.62 -14.02 -2.86
N PRO A 55 11.00 -13.95 -4.15
CA PRO A 55 10.73 -12.88 -5.11
C PRO A 55 9.34 -13.01 -5.72
N TYR A 56 8.74 -11.88 -6.09
CA TYR A 56 7.43 -11.87 -6.76
C TYR A 56 7.52 -12.11 -8.27
N GLY A 57 8.72 -11.93 -8.88
CA GLY A 57 8.97 -11.98 -10.33
C GLY A 57 8.41 -13.20 -11.07
N GLU A 58 8.34 -14.35 -10.40
CA GLU A 58 7.91 -15.63 -10.97
C GLU A 58 6.49 -16.04 -10.51
N ARG A 59 5.78 -15.15 -9.81
CA ARG A 59 4.45 -15.43 -9.26
C ARG A 59 3.37 -14.94 -10.21
N ASP A 60 2.20 -15.56 -10.15
CA ASP A 60 1.04 -15.11 -10.91
C ASP A 60 0.42 -13.83 -10.31
N GLU A 61 -0.38 -13.15 -11.12
CA GLU A 61 -1.05 -11.90 -10.73
C GLU A 61 -1.97 -12.09 -9.52
N ALA A 62 -2.64 -13.24 -9.44
CA ALA A 62 -3.56 -13.56 -8.34
C ALA A 62 -2.82 -13.62 -6.99
N PHE A 63 -1.65 -14.24 -6.96
CA PHE A 63 -0.77 -14.28 -5.80
C PHE A 63 -0.35 -12.87 -5.40
N VAL A 64 0.12 -12.06 -6.35
CA VAL A 64 0.59 -10.70 -6.06
C VAL A 64 -0.53 -9.81 -5.53
N LEU A 65 -1.74 -9.91 -6.10
CA LEU A 65 -2.94 -9.23 -5.60
C LEU A 65 -3.32 -9.68 -4.18
N GLN A 66 -3.25 -10.98 -3.90
CA GLN A 66 -3.51 -11.51 -2.56
C GLN A 66 -2.50 -10.96 -1.54
N ARG A 67 -1.22 -10.92 -1.91
CA ARG A 67 -0.17 -10.36 -1.05
C ARG A 67 -0.36 -8.87 -0.82
N ALA A 68 -0.60 -8.08 -1.88
CA ALA A 68 -0.85 -6.64 -1.78
C ALA A 68 -2.03 -6.33 -0.83
N ARG A 69 -3.13 -7.11 -0.91
CA ARG A 69 -4.26 -7.00 0.03
C ARG A 69 -3.87 -7.32 1.46
N SER A 70 -3.06 -8.36 1.66
CA SER A 70 -2.59 -8.76 2.98
C SER A 70 -1.71 -7.68 3.61
N VAL A 71 -0.81 -7.09 2.83
CA VAL A 71 0.03 -5.95 3.25
C VAL A 71 -0.81 -4.71 3.56
N LEU A 72 -1.79 -4.39 2.69
CA LEU A 72 -2.72 -3.29 2.94
C LEU A 72 -3.46 -3.45 4.27
N HIS A 73 -3.98 -4.64 4.57
CA HIS A 73 -4.65 -4.90 5.84
C HIS A 73 -3.71 -4.73 7.04
N THR A 74 -2.46 -5.20 6.95
CA THR A 74 -1.45 -5.01 7.99
C THR A 74 -1.16 -3.52 8.22
N LEU A 75 -0.91 -2.75 7.16
CA LEU A 75 -0.60 -1.33 7.25
C LEU A 75 -1.78 -0.51 7.76
N LEU A 76 -3.00 -0.83 7.34
CA LEU A 76 -4.21 -0.21 7.88
C LEU A 76 -4.36 -0.52 9.37
N GLY A 77 -4.24 -1.79 9.77
CA GLY A 77 -4.43 -2.21 11.16
C GLY A 77 -3.40 -1.62 12.13
N GLN A 78 -2.14 -1.53 11.73
CA GLN A 78 -1.04 -1.10 12.61
C GLN A 78 -0.76 0.41 12.56
N HIS A 79 -0.95 1.03 11.40
CA HIS A 79 -0.48 2.41 11.15
C HIS A 79 -1.55 3.36 10.62
N GLN A 80 -2.76 2.86 10.31
CA GLN A 80 -3.87 3.67 9.79
C GLN A 80 -3.46 4.53 8.58
N ILE A 81 -2.73 3.93 7.63
CA ILE A 81 -2.19 4.66 6.46
C ILE A 81 -3.29 5.39 5.68
N LYS A 82 -2.96 6.59 5.16
CA LYS A 82 -3.90 7.35 4.30
C LYS A 82 -3.83 6.98 2.83
N ALA A 83 -2.71 6.43 2.39
CA ALA A 83 -2.47 5.99 1.03
C ALA A 83 -1.47 4.83 1.03
N LEU A 84 -1.52 3.98 0.01
CA LEU A 84 -0.56 2.91 -0.23
C LEU A 84 0.16 3.14 -1.56
N VAL A 85 1.49 3.12 -1.53
CA VAL A 85 2.37 3.08 -2.70
C VAL A 85 2.89 1.65 -2.87
N ILE A 86 2.67 1.08 -4.05
CA ILE A 86 3.27 -0.20 -4.45
C ILE A 86 4.58 0.11 -5.16
N ALA A 87 5.70 -0.11 -4.47
CA ALA A 87 7.06 0.13 -4.96
C ALA A 87 7.69 -1.12 -5.62
N CYS A 88 6.96 -2.23 -5.70
CA CYS A 88 7.40 -3.44 -6.38
C CYS A 88 7.03 -3.36 -7.87
N ASN A 89 8.03 -3.27 -8.75
CA ASN A 89 7.82 -3.22 -10.20
C ASN A 89 7.10 -4.45 -10.79
N THR A 90 7.06 -5.58 -10.06
CA THR A 90 6.32 -6.78 -10.48
C THR A 90 4.85 -6.75 -10.02
N ALA A 91 4.47 -5.83 -9.13
CA ALA A 91 3.15 -5.78 -8.51
C ALA A 91 2.23 -4.68 -9.04
N THR A 92 2.63 -4.02 -10.13
CA THR A 92 1.90 -2.99 -10.88
C THR A 92 1.71 -3.44 -12.31
#